data_AF-A0A287RU81-F1
#
_entry.id   AF-A0A287RU81-F1
#
_cell.length_a   1.000
_cell.length_b   1.000
_cell.length_c   1.000
_cell.angle_alpha   90.00
_cell.angle_beta   90.00
_cell.angle_gamma   90.00
#
_symmetry.space_group_name_H-M   'P 1'
#
loop_
_entity.id
_entity.type
_entity.pdbx_description
1 polymer ?
#
loop_
_entity_poly.entity_id
_entity_poly.type
_entity_poly.pdbx_seq_one_letter_code
_entity_poly.pdbx_strand_id
1 'polypeptide(L)'
;MVAVILGTGTDACYIERTESIPKLQHLGLGTGNTIINTEWGAFSDGRPLTEFDRDMDAESINPGEQIFEKTISGMYLGEIVRRVLAKMAQESDLFGHSFSHKLAEPFVLRTPHLCAMQQDNSDHLGEVESILHDIMGVNQSSLAAWRFILEVSDCVIKRGGRLAGAGIAGILQKMENDSKELILGRRTAVAMYGGLYENYPQYKSYMVEAMAELLGPRDMEHIVVEHTKDGSGIGTALLAAANSKYAGAQLST
;
A
#
# COMPACT_ATOMS: atom_id res chain seq x y z
N MET A 1 -6.49 -15.92 8.06
CA MET A 1 -5.61 -15.63 6.92
C MET A 1 -6.06 -14.33 6.30
N VAL A 2 -5.11 -13.47 5.97
CA VAL A 2 -5.33 -12.19 5.28
C VAL A 2 -4.56 -12.25 3.97
N ALA A 3 -5.12 -11.75 2.88
CA ALA A 3 -4.39 -11.52 1.64
C ALA A 3 -4.48 -10.04 1.28
N VAL A 4 -3.36 -9.48 0.81
CA VAL A 4 -3.23 -8.05 0.54
C VAL A 4 -2.54 -7.87 -0.80
N ILE A 5 -3.08 -6.97 -1.61
CA ILE A 5 -2.47 -6.49 -2.84
C ILE A 5 -1.94 -5.08 -2.60
N LEU A 6 -0.65 -4.88 -2.84
CA LEU A 6 0.04 -3.58 -2.84
C LEU A 6 0.83 -3.47 -4.15
N GLY A 7 0.21 -2.87 -5.16
CA GLY A 7 0.77 -2.68 -6.49
C GLY A 7 0.42 -1.29 -7.03
N THR A 8 0.00 -1.21 -8.30
CA THR A 8 -0.56 0.02 -8.86
C THR A 8 -1.78 0.48 -8.07
N GLY A 9 -2.70 -0.45 -7.78
CA GLY A 9 -3.79 -0.28 -6.82
C GLY A 9 -3.54 -1.09 -5.54
N THR A 10 -4.55 -1.15 -4.68
CA THR A 10 -4.50 -1.94 -3.44
C THR A 10 -5.86 -2.46 -3.02
N ASP A 11 -5.87 -3.68 -2.50
CA ASP A 11 -7.03 -4.23 -1.80
C ASP A 11 -6.57 -5.23 -0.73
N ALA A 12 -7.49 -5.61 0.15
CA ALA A 12 -7.30 -6.70 1.09
C ALA A 12 -8.55 -7.58 1.17
N CYS A 13 -8.33 -8.86 1.44
CA CYS A 13 -9.39 -9.79 1.79
C CYS A 13 -8.99 -10.64 2.99
N TYR A 14 -10.00 -11.13 3.72
CA TYR A 14 -9.78 -11.99 4.87
C TYR A 14 -10.94 -12.96 5.05
N ILE A 15 -10.72 -13.99 5.87
CA ILE A 15 -11.77 -14.96 6.22
C ILE A 15 -12.49 -14.45 7.47
N GLU A 16 -13.80 -14.23 7.32
CA GLU A 16 -14.72 -13.82 8.37
C GLU A 16 -15.66 -14.97 8.72
N ARG A 17 -16.19 -14.97 9.94
CA ARG A 17 -17.28 -15.89 10.29
C ARG A 17 -18.60 -15.38 9.73
N THR A 18 -19.38 -16.26 9.10
CA THR A 18 -20.66 -15.90 8.50
C THR A 18 -21.61 -15.26 9.51
N GLU A 19 -21.61 -15.74 10.75
CA GLU A 19 -22.39 -15.18 11.87
C GLU A 19 -21.97 -13.76 12.29
N SER A 20 -20.71 -13.37 12.05
CA SER A 20 -20.18 -12.03 12.31
C SER A 20 -20.58 -11.01 11.23
N ILE A 21 -21.37 -11.40 10.21
CA ILE A 21 -21.75 -10.53 9.09
C ILE A 21 -23.25 -10.18 9.18
N PRO A 22 -23.64 -9.04 9.80
CA PRO A 22 -25.04 -8.66 9.98
C PRO A 22 -25.85 -8.66 8.66
N LYS A 23 -25.20 -8.25 7.55
CA LYS A 23 -25.82 -8.20 6.22
C LYS A 23 -26.28 -9.57 5.72
N LEU A 24 -25.71 -10.67 6.19
CA LEU A 24 -26.05 -12.03 5.76
C LEU A 24 -26.95 -12.78 6.75
N GLN A 25 -27.24 -12.21 7.93
CA GLN A 25 -28.02 -12.90 8.96
C GLN A 25 -29.43 -13.28 8.49
N HIS A 26 -30.05 -12.46 7.62
CA HIS A 26 -31.39 -12.73 7.07
C HIS A 26 -31.44 -13.94 6.13
N LEU A 27 -30.29 -14.40 5.61
CA LEU A 27 -30.21 -15.56 4.72
C LEU A 27 -30.18 -16.90 5.47
N GLY A 28 -30.08 -16.89 6.81
CA GLY A 28 -30.11 -18.10 7.62
C GLY A 28 -28.97 -19.10 7.33
N LEU A 29 -27.83 -18.62 6.82
CA LEU A 29 -26.70 -19.44 6.36
C LEU A 29 -25.99 -20.25 7.46
N GLY A 30 -26.43 -20.13 8.72
CA GLY A 30 -25.84 -20.84 9.86
C GLY A 30 -24.42 -20.38 10.20
N THR A 31 -23.67 -21.23 10.91
CA THR A 31 -22.26 -21.00 11.26
C THR A 31 -21.36 -21.38 10.11
N GLY A 32 -20.32 -20.58 9.83
CA GLY A 32 -19.37 -20.90 8.78
C GLY A 32 -18.35 -19.80 8.53
N ASN A 33 -17.60 -19.94 7.44
CA ASN A 33 -16.60 -18.97 7.02
C ASN A 33 -16.99 -18.37 5.67
N THR A 34 -16.83 -17.05 5.53
CA THR A 34 -17.04 -16.28 4.31
C THR A 34 -15.82 -15.43 4.04
N ILE A 35 -15.35 -15.40 2.79
CA ILE A 35 -14.28 -14.48 2.39
C ILE A 35 -14.90 -13.09 2.23
N ILE A 36 -14.36 -12.11 2.93
CA ILE A 36 -14.69 -10.71 2.74
C ILE A 36 -13.66 -10.09 1.83
N ASN A 37 -14.12 -9.63 0.66
CA ASN A 37 -13.36 -8.62 -0.08
C ASN A 37 -13.64 -7.26 0.54
N THR A 38 -12.60 -6.56 0.99
CA THR A 38 -12.80 -5.35 1.78
C THR A 38 -13.05 -4.12 0.91
N GLU A 39 -12.52 -4.10 -0.32
CA GLU A 39 -12.46 -2.90 -1.16
C GLU A 39 -11.91 -1.71 -0.35
N TRP A 40 -10.86 -1.97 0.45
CA TRP A 40 -10.40 -1.03 1.49
C TRP A 40 -9.87 0.29 0.93
N GLY A 41 -9.65 0.38 -0.39
CA GLY A 41 -9.18 1.59 -1.05
C GLY A 41 -10.14 2.75 -0.84
N ALA A 42 -11.44 2.45 -0.69
CA ALA A 42 -12.49 3.42 -0.42
C ALA A 42 -12.50 3.96 1.03
N PHE A 43 -11.75 3.38 1.96
CA PHE A 43 -11.77 3.77 3.38
C PHE A 43 -11.43 5.25 3.55
N SER A 44 -12.36 6.08 4.03
CA SER A 44 -12.25 7.55 3.96
C SER A 44 -11.92 8.29 5.27
N ASP A 45 -11.95 7.62 6.41
CA ASP A 45 -12.07 8.34 7.68
C ASP A 45 -10.73 8.44 8.43
N GLY A 46 -10.52 9.56 9.13
CA GLY A 46 -9.42 9.68 10.11
C GLY A 46 -7.99 9.73 9.56
N ARG A 47 -7.79 10.13 8.30
CA ARG A 47 -6.46 10.10 7.66
C ARG A 47 -5.77 11.46 7.69
N PRO A 48 -4.44 11.49 7.91
CA PRO A 48 -3.66 12.72 7.90
C PRO A 48 -3.36 13.14 6.45
N LEU A 49 -4.39 13.56 5.71
CA LEU A 49 -4.23 14.05 4.34
C LEU A 49 -3.53 15.42 4.35
N THR A 50 -2.49 15.55 3.54
CA THR A 50 -1.80 16.81 3.26
C THR A 50 -2.53 17.60 2.17
N GLU A 51 -2.06 18.81 1.87
CA GLU A 51 -2.52 19.55 0.69
C GLU A 51 -2.22 18.77 -0.60
N PHE A 52 -1.05 18.13 -0.69
CA PHE A 52 -0.64 17.38 -1.88
C PHE A 52 -1.52 16.16 -2.15
N ASP A 53 -2.01 15.49 -1.10
CA ASP A 53 -2.97 14.39 -1.24
C ASP A 53 -4.31 14.91 -1.76
N ARG A 54 -4.79 16.04 -1.24
CA ARG A 54 -6.07 16.65 -1.63
C ARG A 54 -6.05 17.18 -3.05
N ASP A 55 -4.96 17.84 -3.44
CA ASP A 55 -4.80 18.39 -4.78
C ASP A 55 -4.69 17.26 -5.82
N MET A 56 -3.92 16.21 -5.50
CA MET A 56 -3.84 15.01 -6.33
C MET A 56 -5.21 14.33 -6.49
N ASP A 57 -5.96 14.18 -5.40
CA ASP A 57 -7.30 13.61 -5.44
C ASP A 57 -8.26 14.45 -6.29
N ALA A 58 -8.26 15.78 -6.11
CA ALA A 58 -9.12 16.70 -6.86
C ALA A 58 -8.89 16.64 -8.39
N GLU A 59 -7.65 16.37 -8.81
CA GLU A 59 -7.26 16.22 -10.23
C GLU A 59 -7.30 14.77 -10.73
N SER A 60 -7.64 13.80 -9.87
CA SER A 60 -7.71 12.40 -10.25
C SER A 60 -8.94 12.09 -11.12
N ILE A 61 -8.97 10.90 -11.72
CA ILE A 61 -10.11 10.42 -12.52
C ILE A 61 -11.39 10.23 -11.69
N ASN A 62 -11.26 10.10 -10.36
CA ASN A 62 -12.34 9.82 -9.43
C ASN A 62 -12.18 10.64 -8.13
N PRO A 63 -12.36 11.96 -8.18
CA PRO A 63 -12.19 12.82 -7.01
C PRO A 63 -13.10 12.44 -5.85
N GLY A 64 -12.56 12.42 -4.62
CA GLY A 64 -13.30 12.02 -3.42
C GLY A 64 -13.43 10.51 -3.21
N GLU A 65 -13.00 9.69 -4.18
CA GLU A 65 -13.06 8.22 -4.11
C GLU A 65 -11.68 7.61 -3.93
N GLN A 66 -11.62 6.34 -3.49
CA GLN A 66 -10.39 5.55 -3.37
C GLN A 66 -9.28 6.25 -2.56
N ILE A 67 -9.67 7.06 -1.57
CA ILE A 67 -8.73 7.96 -0.93
C ILE A 67 -7.67 7.19 -0.11
N PHE A 68 -7.98 6.01 0.43
CA PHE A 68 -6.96 5.20 1.11
C PHE A 68 -5.95 4.65 0.10
N GLU A 69 -6.43 4.09 -1.00
CA GLU A 69 -5.58 3.63 -2.11
C GLU A 69 -4.66 4.75 -2.61
N LYS A 70 -5.20 5.95 -2.82
CA LYS A 70 -4.46 7.15 -3.20
C LYS A 70 -3.32 7.53 -2.26
N THR A 71 -3.40 7.13 -0.99
CA THR A 71 -2.35 7.43 -0.01
C THR A 71 -1.26 6.36 0.12
N ILE A 72 -1.51 5.13 -0.36
CA ILE A 72 -0.62 3.98 -0.10
C ILE A 72 -0.19 3.21 -1.36
N SER A 73 -0.87 3.37 -2.50
CA SER A 73 -0.58 2.53 -3.67
C SER A 73 0.52 3.11 -4.56
N GLY A 74 1.12 2.22 -5.36
CA GLY A 74 2.24 2.55 -6.24
C GLY A 74 1.89 3.54 -7.35
N MET A 75 0.61 3.69 -7.69
CA MET A 75 0.17 4.69 -8.67
C MET A 75 0.38 6.12 -8.19
N TYR A 76 0.18 6.38 -6.89
CA TYR A 76 0.01 7.74 -6.38
C TYR A 76 1.18 8.24 -5.52
N LEU A 77 1.95 7.34 -4.90
CA LEU A 77 3.08 7.75 -4.05
C LEU A 77 4.11 8.63 -4.80
N GLY A 78 4.43 8.27 -6.04
CA GLY A 78 5.32 9.07 -6.89
C GLY A 78 4.74 10.44 -7.25
N GLU A 79 3.44 10.50 -7.51
CA GLU A 79 2.74 11.74 -7.83
C GLU A 79 2.65 12.70 -6.63
N ILE A 80 2.45 12.16 -5.43
CA ILE A 80 2.48 12.97 -4.19
C ILE A 80 3.87 13.59 -4.01
N VAL A 81 4.94 12.80 -4.15
CA VAL A 81 6.32 13.33 -4.09
C VAL A 81 6.53 14.39 -5.18
N ARG A 82 6.11 14.13 -6.42
CA ARG A 82 6.22 15.11 -7.52
C ARG A 82 5.60 16.45 -7.17
N ARG A 83 4.39 16.45 -6.57
CA ARG A 83 3.70 17.68 -6.16
C ARG A 83 4.45 18.43 -5.08
N VAL A 84 5.02 17.73 -4.10
CA VAL A 84 5.88 18.34 -3.07
C VAL A 84 7.10 19.00 -3.74
N LEU A 85 7.78 18.29 -4.64
CA LEU A 85 8.95 18.81 -5.35
C LEU A 85 8.60 20.00 -6.25
N ALA A 86 7.46 19.96 -6.94
CA ALA A 86 6.97 21.06 -7.76
C ALA A 86 6.71 22.32 -6.93
N LYS A 87 6.10 22.18 -5.75
CA LYS A 87 5.89 23.31 -4.84
C LYS A 87 7.20 23.85 -4.30
N MET A 88 8.11 22.97 -3.86
CA MET A 88 9.44 23.37 -3.41
C MET A 88 10.23 24.10 -4.50
N ALA A 89 10.08 23.72 -5.78
CA ALA A 89 10.74 24.38 -6.89
C ALA A 89 10.21 25.78 -7.19
N GLN A 90 8.96 26.07 -6.81
CA GLN A 90 8.38 27.40 -6.91
C GLN A 90 8.78 28.30 -5.73
N GLU A 91 9.03 27.70 -4.56
CA GLU A 91 9.26 28.43 -3.31
C GLU A 91 10.73 28.51 -2.88
N SER A 92 11.63 27.78 -3.55
CA SER A 92 13.06 27.72 -3.21
C SER A 92 13.98 27.61 -4.43
N ASP A 93 15.21 28.09 -4.28
CA ASP A 93 16.27 27.94 -5.28
C ASP A 93 16.92 26.54 -5.27
N LEU A 94 16.31 25.55 -4.60
CA LEU A 94 16.86 24.20 -4.42
C LEU A 94 17.16 23.49 -5.75
N PHE A 95 16.46 23.85 -6.81
CA PHE A 95 16.59 23.27 -8.16
C PHE A 95 17.23 24.24 -9.16
N GLY A 96 17.79 25.36 -8.67
CA GLY A 96 18.27 26.47 -9.49
C GLY A 96 17.12 27.24 -10.17
N HIS A 97 17.46 28.12 -11.11
CA HIS A 97 16.50 29.03 -11.76
C HIS A 97 15.78 28.45 -12.99
N SER A 98 16.04 27.18 -13.33
CA SER A 98 15.45 26.50 -14.48
C SER A 98 15.01 25.08 -14.10
N PHE A 99 13.75 24.92 -13.66
CA PHE A 99 13.10 23.61 -13.61
C PHE A 99 12.36 23.35 -14.93
N SER A 100 12.38 22.11 -15.42
CA SER A 100 11.77 21.82 -16.72
C SER A 100 10.25 21.67 -16.63
N HIS A 101 9.57 21.90 -17.76
CA HIS A 101 8.14 21.60 -17.92
C HIS A 101 7.77 20.15 -17.58
N LYS A 102 8.73 19.21 -17.59
CA LYS A 102 8.48 17.81 -17.24
C LYS A 102 8.02 17.61 -15.81
N LEU A 103 8.51 18.42 -14.85
CA LEU A 103 8.06 18.31 -13.45
C LEU A 103 6.57 18.66 -13.30
N ALA A 104 5.99 19.39 -14.27
CA ALA A 104 4.55 19.68 -14.31
C ALA A 104 3.73 18.53 -14.90
N GLU A 105 4.35 17.54 -15.54
CA GLU A 105 3.65 16.38 -16.11
C GLU A 105 3.17 15.45 -14.99
N PRO A 106 1.85 15.23 -14.86
CA PRO A 106 1.31 14.31 -13.86
C PRO A 106 1.88 12.90 -14.02
N PHE A 107 2.19 12.24 -12.90
CA PHE A 107 2.66 10.85 -12.82
C PHE A 107 4.01 10.57 -13.51
N VAL A 108 4.79 11.60 -13.86
CA VAL A 108 6.14 11.44 -14.42
C VAL A 108 7.11 10.77 -13.43
N LEU A 109 6.97 11.08 -12.14
CA LEU A 109 7.70 10.46 -11.05
C LEU A 109 6.89 9.26 -10.51
N ARG A 110 7.49 8.08 -10.52
CA ARG A 110 6.83 6.81 -10.17
C ARG A 110 7.62 6.10 -9.08
N THR A 111 6.99 5.14 -8.40
CA THR A 111 7.63 4.38 -7.32
C THR A 111 8.91 3.62 -7.72
N PRO A 112 9.11 3.10 -8.96
CA PRO A 112 10.40 2.55 -9.34
C PRO A 112 11.52 3.59 -9.33
N HIS A 113 11.23 4.83 -9.72
CA HIS A 113 12.20 5.94 -9.67
C HIS A 113 12.55 6.27 -8.21
N LEU A 114 11.55 6.38 -7.33
CA LEU A 114 11.76 6.62 -5.90
C LEU A 114 12.59 5.50 -5.26
N CYS A 115 12.29 4.25 -5.60
CA CYS A 115 13.02 3.09 -5.10
C CYS A 115 14.49 3.11 -5.55
N ALA A 116 14.76 3.39 -6.82
CA ALA A 116 16.12 3.50 -7.34
C ALA A 116 16.90 4.62 -6.64
N MET A 117 16.28 5.80 -6.48
CA MET A 117 16.90 6.91 -5.73
C MET A 117 17.24 6.53 -4.29
N GLN A 118 16.34 5.85 -3.58
CA GLN A 118 16.57 5.45 -2.19
C GLN A 118 17.54 4.26 -2.03
N GLN A 119 17.84 3.54 -3.10
CA GLN A 119 18.83 2.46 -3.12
C GLN A 119 20.24 2.96 -3.50
N ASP A 120 20.35 4.22 -3.93
CA ASP A 120 21.64 4.84 -4.21
C ASP A 120 22.39 5.13 -2.91
N ASN A 121 23.34 4.23 -2.60
CA ASN A 121 24.23 4.36 -1.45
C ASN A 121 25.59 4.98 -1.84
N SER A 122 25.71 5.56 -3.03
CA SER A 122 26.95 6.19 -3.47
C SER A 122 27.14 7.55 -2.80
N ASP A 123 28.39 7.93 -2.53
CA ASP A 123 28.71 9.21 -1.89
C ASP A 123 28.26 10.44 -2.71
N HIS A 124 28.15 10.26 -4.03
CA HIS A 124 27.83 11.31 -4.99
C HIS A 124 26.36 11.30 -5.44
N LEU A 125 25.58 10.30 -5.05
CA LEU A 125 24.16 10.14 -5.42
C LEU A 125 23.92 10.22 -6.94
N GLY A 126 24.72 9.49 -7.72
CA GLY A 126 24.69 9.55 -9.18
C GLY A 126 23.39 9.03 -9.81
N GLU A 127 22.74 8.04 -9.21
CA GLU A 127 21.44 7.54 -9.68
C GLU A 127 20.34 8.57 -9.39
N VAL A 128 20.42 9.24 -8.24
CA VAL A 128 19.52 10.34 -7.88
C VAL A 128 19.65 11.49 -8.86
N GLU A 129 20.88 11.92 -9.15
CA GLU A 129 21.16 12.95 -10.14
C GLU A 129 20.60 12.57 -11.52
N SER A 130 20.89 11.35 -11.99
CA SER A 130 20.42 10.84 -13.29
C SER A 130 18.89 10.85 -13.40
N ILE A 131 18.19 10.29 -12.40
CA ILE A 131 16.73 10.23 -12.37
C ILE A 131 16.11 11.64 -12.34
N LEU A 132 16.65 12.53 -11.51
CA LEU A 132 16.11 13.89 -11.38
C LEU A 132 16.42 14.75 -12.62
N HIS A 133 17.56 14.53 -13.26
CA HIS A 133 17.84 15.11 -14.57
C HIS A 133 16.81 14.64 -15.61
N ASP A 134 16.55 13.34 -15.69
CA ASP A 134 15.66 12.78 -16.71
C ASP A 134 14.18 13.17 -16.51
N ILE A 135 13.73 13.13 -15.25
CA ILE A 135 12.33 13.34 -14.86
C ILE A 135 12.02 14.82 -14.64
N MET A 136 12.90 15.54 -13.96
CA MET A 136 12.63 16.92 -13.55
C MET A 136 13.36 17.94 -14.44
N GLY A 137 14.33 17.49 -15.25
CA GLY A 137 15.16 18.36 -16.08
C GLY A 137 16.07 19.26 -15.24
N VAL A 138 16.44 18.80 -14.04
CA VAL A 138 17.37 19.54 -13.17
C VAL A 138 18.78 19.27 -13.66
N ASN A 139 19.39 20.30 -14.27
CA ASN A 139 20.71 20.18 -14.88
C ASN A 139 21.86 20.33 -13.87
N GLN A 140 21.65 21.05 -12.76
CA GLN A 140 22.64 21.25 -11.71
C GLN A 140 21.93 21.47 -10.38
N SER A 141 22.18 20.60 -9.41
CA SER A 141 21.86 20.85 -8.01
C SER A 141 22.98 20.37 -7.11
N SER A 142 22.90 20.70 -5.83
CA SER A 142 23.92 20.34 -4.84
C SER A 142 23.62 18.96 -4.24
N LEU A 143 24.66 18.27 -3.75
CA LEU A 143 24.50 17.02 -2.99
C LEU A 143 23.55 17.20 -1.78
N ALA A 144 23.53 18.39 -1.18
CA ALA A 144 22.61 18.71 -0.09
C ALA A 144 21.15 18.72 -0.56
N ALA A 145 20.88 19.22 -1.77
CA ALA A 145 19.54 19.19 -2.36
C ALA A 145 19.10 17.76 -2.69
N TRP A 146 19.98 16.94 -3.25
CA TRP A 146 19.70 15.52 -3.50
C TRP A 146 19.33 14.77 -2.21
N ARG A 147 20.06 15.00 -1.13
CA ARG A 147 19.73 14.45 0.20
C ARG A 147 18.38 14.93 0.70
N PHE A 148 18.07 16.21 0.54
CA PHE A 148 16.78 16.75 0.96
C PHE A 148 15.60 16.15 0.17
N ILE A 149 15.76 15.93 -1.14
CA ILE A 149 14.75 15.24 -1.96
C ILE A 149 14.55 13.80 -1.49
N LEU A 150 15.63 13.10 -1.13
CA LEU A 150 15.54 11.75 -0.56
C LEU A 150 14.77 11.76 0.77
N GLU A 151 15.01 12.73 1.65
CA GLU A 151 14.29 12.88 2.92
C GLU A 151 12.78 13.12 2.70
N VAL A 152 12.43 14.01 1.77
CA VAL A 152 11.04 14.28 1.40
C VAL A 152 10.37 13.03 0.80
N SER A 153 11.08 12.36 -0.11
CA SER A 153 10.59 11.12 -0.72
C SER A 153 10.35 10.05 0.34
N ASP A 154 11.30 9.90 1.27
CA ASP A 154 11.21 8.95 2.38
C ASP A 154 10.02 9.25 3.29
N CYS A 155 9.72 10.51 3.60
CA CYS A 155 8.55 10.87 4.40
C CYS A 155 7.23 10.36 3.78
N VAL A 156 7.06 10.53 2.47
CA VAL A 156 5.85 10.08 1.75
C VAL A 156 5.77 8.56 1.71
N ILE A 157 6.89 7.89 1.40
CA ILE A 157 6.98 6.43 1.31
C ILE A 157 6.77 5.78 2.68
N LYS A 158 7.38 6.33 3.73
CA LYS A 158 7.18 5.92 5.12
C LYS A 158 5.74 6.07 5.56
N ARG A 159 5.10 7.20 5.25
CA ARG A 159 3.68 7.37 5.51
C ARG A 159 2.84 6.30 4.82
N GLY A 160 3.06 6.08 3.51
CA GLY A 160 2.33 5.07 2.74
C GLY A 160 2.48 3.66 3.34
N GLY A 161 3.72 3.24 3.59
CA GLY A 161 4.03 1.94 4.19
C GLY A 161 3.37 1.78 5.56
N ARG A 162 3.49 2.79 6.43
CA ARG A 162 2.89 2.74 7.77
C ARG A 162 1.36 2.71 7.74
N LEU A 163 0.72 3.46 6.84
CA LEU A 163 -0.74 3.42 6.65
C LEU A 163 -1.21 2.05 6.14
N ALA A 164 -0.48 1.44 5.20
CA ALA A 164 -0.77 0.07 4.76
C ALA A 164 -0.63 -0.93 5.92
N GLY A 165 0.43 -0.80 6.73
CA GLY A 165 0.63 -1.62 7.93
C GLY A 165 -0.50 -1.46 8.95
N ALA A 166 -0.99 -0.23 9.13
CA ALA A 166 -2.14 0.05 10.00
C ALA A 166 -3.45 -0.58 9.48
N GLY A 167 -3.69 -0.56 8.16
CA GLY A 167 -4.83 -1.26 7.56
C GLY A 167 -4.79 -2.77 7.81
N ILE A 168 -3.62 -3.39 7.63
CA ILE A 168 -3.42 -4.82 7.91
C ILE A 168 -3.63 -5.12 9.40
N ALA A 169 -3.05 -4.30 10.28
CA ALA A 169 -3.23 -4.44 11.73
C ALA A 169 -4.72 -4.32 12.13
N GLY A 170 -5.46 -3.40 11.52
CA GLY A 170 -6.90 -3.25 11.76
C GLY A 170 -7.71 -4.50 11.39
N ILE A 171 -7.40 -5.15 10.25
CA ILE A 171 -8.03 -6.42 9.88
C ILE A 171 -7.69 -7.52 10.89
N LEU A 172 -6.41 -7.65 11.27
CA LEU A 172 -5.96 -8.66 12.23
C LEU A 172 -6.61 -8.48 13.61
N GLN A 173 -6.65 -7.24 14.11
CA GLN A 173 -7.32 -6.92 15.38
C GLN A 173 -8.82 -7.19 15.32
N LYS A 174 -9.49 -6.88 14.20
CA LYS A 174 -10.90 -7.22 14.01
C LYS A 174 -11.12 -8.73 14.11
N MET A 175 -10.31 -9.52 13.40
CA MET A 175 -10.41 -10.98 13.42
C MET A 175 -10.22 -11.55 14.84
N GLU A 176 -9.28 -11.01 15.60
CA GLU A 176 -9.06 -11.40 17.00
C GLU A 176 -10.24 -11.00 17.91
N ASN A 177 -10.80 -9.81 17.71
CA ASN A 177 -11.96 -9.34 18.49
C ASN A 177 -13.21 -10.19 18.25
N ASP A 178 -13.45 -10.62 17.01
CA ASP A 178 -14.59 -11.46 16.68
C ASP A 178 -14.40 -12.89 17.19
N SER A 179 -13.18 -13.40 17.17
CA SER A 179 -12.83 -14.74 17.63
C SER A 179 -11.58 -14.69 18.50
N LYS A 180 -11.77 -14.53 19.81
CA LYS A 180 -10.67 -14.63 20.77
C LYS A 180 -9.91 -15.95 20.53
N GLU A 181 -8.58 -15.88 20.49
CA GLU A 181 -7.66 -17.00 20.22
C GLU A 181 -7.50 -17.41 18.74
N LEU A 182 -8.04 -16.65 17.78
CA LEU A 182 -7.82 -16.93 16.36
C LEU A 182 -6.45 -16.44 15.87
N ILE A 183 -5.92 -15.36 16.45
CA ILE A 183 -4.61 -14.75 16.16
C ILE A 183 -3.68 -14.85 17.38
N LEU A 184 -4.19 -14.61 18.59
CA LEU A 184 -3.47 -14.75 19.85
C LEU A 184 -3.26 -16.24 20.21
N GLY A 185 -2.26 -16.88 19.62
CA GLY A 185 -1.84 -18.25 19.92
C GLY A 185 -1.81 -19.21 18.71
N ARG A 186 -2.20 -18.74 17.51
CA ARG A 186 -2.12 -19.53 16.27
C ARG A 186 -1.40 -18.77 15.17
N ARG A 187 -0.53 -19.48 14.45
CA ARG A 187 0.25 -18.92 13.35
C ARG A 187 -0.69 -18.41 12.23
N THR A 188 -0.75 -17.10 12.05
CA THR A 188 -1.58 -16.43 11.04
C THR A 188 -0.72 -15.91 9.90
N ALA A 189 -1.03 -16.33 8.68
CA ALA A 189 -0.37 -15.83 7.48
C ALA A 189 -1.08 -14.58 6.93
N VAL A 190 -0.26 -13.59 6.58
CA VAL A 190 -0.62 -12.44 5.73
C VAL A 190 0.09 -12.64 4.40
N ALA A 191 -0.68 -13.02 3.37
CA ALA A 191 -0.17 -13.23 2.03
C ALA A 191 -0.13 -11.89 1.28
N MET A 192 1.04 -11.47 0.86
CA MET A 192 1.29 -10.21 0.17
C MET A 192 1.51 -10.46 -1.31
N TYR A 193 0.90 -9.64 -2.15
CA TYR A 193 1.06 -9.63 -3.59
C TYR A 193 1.19 -8.19 -4.10
N GLY A 194 1.83 -8.01 -5.26
CA GLY A 194 1.85 -6.74 -5.98
C GLY A 194 3.23 -6.10 -6.07
N GLY A 195 3.45 -5.41 -7.19
CA GLY A 195 4.77 -4.91 -7.57
C GLY A 195 5.36 -3.85 -6.63
N LEU A 196 4.53 -3.11 -5.88
CA LEU A 196 5.04 -2.16 -4.89
C LEU A 196 5.67 -2.92 -3.72
N TYR A 197 4.96 -3.90 -3.16
CA TYR A 197 5.49 -4.71 -2.06
C TYR A 197 6.67 -5.58 -2.48
N GLU A 198 6.64 -6.14 -3.69
CA GLU A 198 7.71 -7.00 -4.22
C GLU A 198 9.01 -6.23 -4.43
N ASN A 199 8.94 -5.04 -5.04
CA ASN A 199 10.11 -4.36 -5.57
C ASN A 199 10.61 -3.19 -4.71
N TYR A 200 9.90 -2.81 -3.63
CA TYR A 200 10.25 -1.66 -2.80
C TYR A 200 10.56 -2.06 -1.33
N PRO A 201 11.81 -2.45 -1.01
CA PRO A 201 12.20 -2.96 0.31
C PRO A 201 11.92 -2.00 1.47
N GLN A 202 12.19 -0.70 1.30
CA GLN A 202 11.98 0.32 2.32
C GLN A 202 10.50 0.45 2.67
N TYR A 203 9.63 0.50 1.66
CA TYR A 203 8.17 0.52 1.85
C TYR A 203 7.71 -0.71 2.65
N LYS A 204 8.22 -1.90 2.31
CA LYS A 204 7.95 -3.14 3.05
C LYS A 204 8.39 -3.06 4.51
N SER A 205 9.58 -2.50 4.79
CA SER A 205 10.07 -2.31 6.16
C SER A 205 9.11 -1.44 6.97
N TYR A 206 8.74 -0.28 6.44
CA TYR A 206 7.82 0.65 7.11
C TYR A 206 6.45 0.05 7.39
N MET A 207 5.95 -0.78 6.49
CA MET A 207 4.71 -1.53 6.69
C MET A 207 4.81 -2.52 7.85
N VAL A 208 5.87 -3.34 7.88
CA VAL A 208 6.08 -4.33 8.94
C VAL A 208 6.36 -3.66 10.28
N GLU A 209 7.11 -2.57 10.30
CA GLU A 209 7.36 -1.76 11.50
C GLU A 209 6.05 -1.22 12.10
N ALA A 210 5.16 -0.67 11.27
CA ALA A 210 3.86 -0.20 11.73
C ALA A 210 2.98 -1.34 12.27
N MET A 211 2.97 -2.49 11.60
CA MET A 211 2.27 -3.68 12.12
C MET A 211 2.81 -4.06 13.50
N ALA A 212 4.14 -4.08 13.68
CA ALA A 212 4.76 -4.46 14.93
C ALA A 212 4.47 -3.48 16.07
N GLU A 213 4.45 -2.18 15.77
CA GLU A 213 4.10 -1.13 16.72
C GLU A 213 2.63 -1.22 17.18
N LEU A 214 1.71 -1.48 16.24
CA LEU A 214 0.26 -1.47 16.50
C LEU A 214 -0.25 -2.77 17.14
N LEU A 215 0.34 -3.90 16.80
CA LEU A 215 -0.06 -5.22 17.31
C LEU A 215 0.74 -5.59 18.57
N GLY A 216 1.94 -5.04 18.73
CA GLY A 216 2.85 -5.38 19.81
C GLY A 216 3.58 -6.71 19.59
N PRO A 217 4.63 -6.97 20.38
CA PRO A 217 5.55 -8.08 20.13
C PRO A 217 4.90 -9.46 20.25
N ARG A 218 3.96 -9.63 21.18
CA ARG A 218 3.28 -10.93 21.41
C ARG A 218 2.49 -11.38 20.19
N ASP A 219 1.73 -10.48 19.59
CA ASP A 219 0.83 -10.80 18.48
C ASP A 219 1.66 -10.99 17.20
N MET A 220 2.72 -10.19 17.03
CA MET A 220 3.65 -10.31 15.91
C MET A 220 4.38 -11.65 15.85
N GLU A 221 4.69 -12.30 16.98
CA GLU A 221 5.32 -13.63 17.00
C GLU A 221 4.46 -14.69 16.29
N HIS A 222 3.15 -14.47 16.21
CA HIS A 222 2.22 -15.38 15.55
C HIS A 222 1.93 -14.99 14.09
N ILE A 223 2.42 -13.84 13.61
CA ILE A 223 2.13 -13.34 12.27
C ILE A 223 3.28 -13.64 11.32
N VAL A 224 2.95 -14.24 10.18
CA VAL A 224 3.91 -14.49 9.10
C VAL A 224 3.49 -13.70 7.88
N VAL A 225 4.32 -12.74 7.47
CA VAL A 225 4.08 -11.93 6.26
C VAL A 225 4.86 -12.57 5.10
N GLU A 226 4.14 -13.20 4.17
CA GLU A 226 4.73 -13.98 3.07
C GLU A 226 4.44 -13.34 1.72
N HIS A 227 5.45 -13.28 0.86
CA HIS A 227 5.26 -12.82 -0.52
C HIS A 227 4.78 -13.98 -1.41
N THR A 228 3.76 -13.75 -2.22
CA THR A 228 3.27 -14.72 -3.22
C THR A 228 3.52 -14.16 -4.62
N LYS A 229 4.15 -14.94 -5.52
CA LYS A 229 4.50 -14.47 -6.88
C LYS A 229 3.37 -14.61 -7.92
N ASP A 230 2.44 -15.55 -7.73
CA ASP A 230 1.37 -15.89 -8.69
C ASP A 230 -0.03 -15.92 -8.05
N GLY A 231 -0.40 -14.83 -7.37
CA GLY A 231 -1.68 -14.76 -6.64
C GLY A 231 -2.93 -14.85 -7.54
N SER A 232 -2.90 -14.26 -8.74
CA SER A 232 -4.09 -14.16 -9.60
C SER A 232 -4.46 -15.46 -10.30
N GLY A 233 -3.49 -16.16 -10.91
CA GLY A 233 -3.73 -17.43 -11.62
C GLY A 233 -3.99 -18.60 -10.67
N ILE A 234 -3.12 -18.78 -9.68
CA ILE A 234 -3.24 -19.88 -8.71
C ILE A 234 -4.44 -19.67 -7.80
N GLY A 235 -4.67 -18.42 -7.33
CA GLY A 235 -5.82 -18.09 -6.50
C GLY A 235 -7.15 -18.36 -7.19
N THR A 236 -7.28 -17.97 -8.45
CA THR A 236 -8.50 -18.25 -9.24
C THR A 236 -8.72 -19.75 -9.44
N ALA A 237 -7.66 -20.50 -9.76
CA ALA A 237 -7.75 -21.96 -9.93
C ALA A 237 -8.13 -22.67 -8.61
N LEU A 238 -7.55 -22.25 -7.48
CA LEU A 238 -7.88 -22.80 -6.17
C LEU A 238 -9.31 -22.47 -5.75
N LEU A 239 -9.79 -21.24 -6.01
CA LEU A 239 -11.17 -20.84 -5.73
C LEU A 239 -12.16 -21.66 -6.58
N ALA A 240 -11.87 -21.85 -7.87
CA ALA A 240 -12.69 -22.69 -8.75
C ALA A 240 -12.72 -24.16 -8.28
N ALA A 241 -11.56 -24.71 -7.88
CA ALA A 241 -11.45 -26.07 -7.36
C ALA A 241 -12.11 -26.26 -5.99
N ALA A 242 -12.09 -25.24 -5.12
CA ALA A 242 -12.78 -25.27 -3.84
C ALA A 242 -14.30 -25.26 -4.05
N ASN A 243 -14.80 -24.44 -4.97
CA ASN A 243 -16.23 -24.35 -5.28
C ASN A 243 -16.78 -25.58 -6.05
N SER A 244 -15.97 -26.27 -6.84
CA SER A 244 -16.41 -27.48 -7.56
C SER A 244 -16.80 -28.63 -6.61
N LYS A 245 -16.22 -28.68 -5.40
CA LYS A 245 -16.59 -29.67 -4.36
C LYS A 245 -17.96 -29.39 -3.73
N TYR A 246 -18.40 -28.14 -3.68
CA TYR A 246 -19.69 -27.76 -3.08
C TYR A 246 -20.87 -27.93 -4.04
N ALA A 247 -20.65 -27.88 -5.36
CA ALA A 247 -21.69 -28.17 -6.35
C ALA A 247 -22.18 -29.64 -6.32
N GLY A 248 -21.33 -30.57 -5.89
CA GLY A 248 -21.70 -31.99 -5.76
C GLY A 248 -22.53 -32.33 -4.51
N ALA A 249 -22.55 -31.47 -3.49
CA ALA A 249 -23.22 -31.72 -2.21
C ALA A 249 -24.69 -31.26 -2.18
N GLN A 250 -25.14 -30.47 -3.16
CA GLN A 250 -26.52 -29.97 -3.26
C GLN A 250 -27.47 -30.89 -4.07
N LEU A 251 -27.01 -32.07 -4.50
CA LEU A 251 -27.81 -33.01 -5.30
C LEU A 251 -28.23 -34.28 -4.54
N SER A 252 -28.07 -34.31 -3.22
CA SER A 252 -28.50 -35.40 -2.35
C SER A 252 -29.44 -34.89 -1.26
N THR A 253 -30.68 -34.62 -1.65
CA THR A 253 -31.88 -34.60 -0.79
C THR A 253 -33.00 -35.30 -1.52
#